data_AF-A0A967MP58-F1
#
_entry.id   AF-A0A967MP58-F1
#
_cell.length_a   1.000
_cell.length_b   1.000
_cell.length_c   1.000
_cell.angle_alpha   90.00
_cell.angle_beta   90.00
_cell.angle_gamma   90.00
#
_symmetry.space_group_name_H-M   'P 1'
#
loop_
_entity.id
_entity.type
_entity.pdbx_description
1 polymer ?
#
loop_
_entity_poly.entity_id
_entity_poly.type
_entity_poly.pdbx_seq_one_letter_code
_entity_poly.pdbx_strand_id
1 'polypeptide(L)'
;AAVVAVAHLGFRLQGADAATARQSAFSVANEVEGHPDNAAPSAFGGLNLSAGGQIHTVVPELDDGQFFVWLPGHVSLTNESRARLATEVSLSDVIVQAASCAAVFGGLLTGSWELMRGANFDRVHERQRLEQMPDAAAVVTQLRDAGHVAWLSGSGPAIAALIERDGEQFVPAAPGEWARLRVDLEGCVELD
;
A
#
# COMPACT_ATOMS: atom_id res chain seq x y z
N ALA A 1 -0.04 -11.96 1.07
CA ALA A 1 0.64 -12.74 0.02
C ALA A 1 0.81 -14.23 0.37
N ALA A 2 1.61 -14.61 1.38
CA ALA A 2 1.87 -16.02 1.68
C ALA A 2 0.61 -16.85 1.97
N VAL A 3 -0.32 -16.30 2.77
CA VAL A 3 -1.61 -16.95 3.07
C VAL A 3 -2.43 -17.18 1.80
N VAL A 4 -2.52 -16.18 0.92
CA VAL A 4 -3.19 -16.30 -0.38
C VAL A 4 -2.56 -17.40 -1.23
N ALA A 5 -1.23 -17.41 -1.37
CA ALA A 5 -0.53 -18.40 -2.21
C ALA A 5 -0.76 -19.84 -1.71
N VAL A 6 -0.64 -20.07 -0.39
CA VAL A 6 -0.85 -21.39 0.21
C VAL A 6 -2.30 -21.83 0.07
N ALA A 7 -3.26 -20.94 0.34
CA ALA A 7 -4.68 -21.24 0.19
C ALA A 7 -5.04 -21.55 -1.27
N HIS A 8 -4.51 -20.76 -2.22
CA HIS A 8 -4.70 -20.97 -3.65
C HIS A 8 -4.22 -22.36 -4.07
N LEU A 9 -2.98 -22.73 -3.71
CA LEU A 9 -2.44 -24.06 -3.98
C LEU A 9 -3.32 -25.16 -3.37
N GLY A 10 -3.79 -24.97 -2.14
CA GLY A 10 -4.69 -25.91 -1.47
C GLY A 10 -5.98 -26.19 -2.26
N PHE A 11 -6.64 -25.14 -2.77
CA PHE A 11 -7.85 -25.29 -3.59
C PHE A 11 -7.56 -25.92 -4.96
N ARG A 12 -6.42 -25.59 -5.56
CA ARG A 12 -5.99 -26.21 -6.83
C ARG A 12 -5.75 -27.71 -6.69
N LEU A 13 -5.11 -28.14 -5.60
CA LEU A 13 -4.91 -29.55 -5.29
C LEU A 13 -6.23 -30.31 -5.02
N GLN A 14 -7.29 -29.60 -4.65
CA GLN A 14 -8.64 -30.15 -4.47
C GLN A 14 -9.47 -30.15 -5.76
N GLY A 15 -8.89 -29.70 -6.88
CA GLY A 15 -9.54 -29.71 -8.19
C GLY A 15 -10.37 -28.47 -8.53
N ALA A 16 -10.31 -27.41 -7.73
CA ALA A 16 -10.90 -26.11 -8.12
C ALA A 16 -10.18 -25.55 -9.35
N ASP A 17 -10.88 -24.89 -10.27
CA ASP A 17 -10.24 -24.10 -11.32
C ASP A 17 -9.50 -22.88 -10.73
N ALA A 18 -8.66 -22.23 -11.55
CA ALA A 18 -7.81 -21.11 -11.10
C ALA A 18 -8.64 -19.92 -10.56
N ALA A 19 -9.76 -19.59 -11.22
CA ALA A 19 -10.60 -18.47 -10.79
C ALA A 19 -11.26 -18.74 -9.43
N THR A 20 -11.79 -19.95 -9.25
CA THR A 20 -12.40 -20.40 -8.00
C THR A 20 -11.36 -20.47 -6.90
N ALA A 21 -10.20 -21.08 -7.17
CA ALA A 21 -9.11 -21.19 -6.20
C ALA A 21 -8.63 -19.82 -5.72
N ARG A 22 -8.50 -18.84 -6.64
CA ARG A 22 -8.16 -17.45 -6.33
C ARG A 22 -9.19 -16.77 -5.45
N GLN A 23 -10.47 -16.86 -5.81
CA GLN A 23 -11.54 -16.25 -5.00
C GLN A 23 -11.60 -16.88 -3.60
N SER A 24 -11.47 -18.20 -3.51
CA SER A 24 -11.48 -18.90 -2.22
C SER A 24 -10.24 -18.59 -1.38
N ALA A 25 -9.06 -18.46 -2.01
CA ALA A 25 -7.84 -18.04 -1.34
C ALA A 25 -7.94 -16.63 -0.77
N PHE A 26 -8.54 -15.69 -1.51
CA PHE A 26 -8.86 -14.36 -1.01
C PHE A 26 -9.77 -14.43 0.21
N SER A 27 -10.87 -15.19 0.16
CA SER A 27 -11.82 -15.31 1.27
C SER A 27 -11.13 -15.83 2.55
N VAL A 28 -10.31 -16.88 2.42
CA VAL A 28 -9.54 -17.43 3.55
C VAL A 28 -8.55 -16.40 4.09
N ALA A 29 -7.78 -15.74 3.22
CA ALA A 29 -6.80 -14.75 3.66
C ALA A 29 -7.46 -13.54 4.34
N ASN A 30 -8.59 -13.06 3.81
CA ASN A 30 -9.37 -11.98 4.41
C ASN A 30 -9.96 -12.37 5.77
N GLU A 31 -10.38 -13.62 5.96
CA GLU A 31 -10.83 -14.13 7.27
C GLU A 31 -9.67 -14.18 8.28
N VAL A 32 -8.48 -14.59 7.85
CA VAL A 32 -7.29 -14.67 8.71
C VAL A 32 -6.74 -13.29 9.07
N GLU A 33 -6.66 -12.38 8.10
CA GLU A 33 -6.11 -11.03 8.30
C GLU A 33 -7.12 -10.05 8.91
N GLY A 34 -8.42 -10.31 8.72
CA GLY A 34 -9.53 -9.46 9.19
C GLY A 34 -9.78 -8.21 8.35
N HIS A 35 -8.99 -8.00 7.29
CA HIS A 35 -9.13 -6.89 6.36
C HIS A 35 -8.67 -7.28 4.94
N PRO A 36 -9.25 -6.64 3.90
CA PRO A 36 -9.00 -7.05 2.51
C PRO A 36 -7.84 -6.32 1.83
N ASP A 37 -7.31 -5.25 2.43
CA ASP A 37 -6.35 -4.33 1.80
C ASP A 37 -5.06 -5.00 1.27
N ASN A 38 -4.57 -6.06 1.92
CA ASN A 38 -3.39 -6.84 1.49
C ASN A 38 -3.79 -8.15 0.81
N ALA A 39 -4.86 -8.80 1.30
CA ALA A 39 -5.36 -10.06 0.76
C ALA A 39 -5.85 -9.88 -0.69
N ALA A 40 -6.58 -8.80 -0.98
CA ALA A 40 -7.11 -8.51 -2.31
C ALA A 40 -6.01 -8.31 -3.37
N PRO A 41 -5.05 -7.37 -3.22
CA PRO A 41 -3.98 -7.22 -4.21
C PRO A 41 -3.09 -8.46 -4.31
N SER A 42 -2.90 -9.21 -3.22
CA SER A 42 -2.18 -10.51 -3.29
C SER A 42 -2.91 -11.55 -4.13
N ALA A 43 -4.24 -11.52 -4.17
CA ALA A 43 -5.05 -12.49 -4.91
C ALA A 43 -5.30 -12.05 -6.35
N PHE A 44 -5.64 -10.78 -6.57
CA PHE A 44 -6.16 -10.28 -7.83
C PHE A 44 -5.17 -9.40 -8.60
N GLY A 45 -4.06 -8.98 -7.99
CA GLY A 45 -3.14 -8.01 -8.57
C GLY A 45 -3.77 -6.61 -8.64
N GLY A 46 -3.01 -5.66 -9.15
CA GLY A 46 -3.41 -4.27 -9.36
C GLY A 46 -3.72 -3.49 -8.08
N LEU A 47 -4.38 -2.35 -8.28
CA LEU A 47 -4.89 -1.52 -7.20
C LEU A 47 -6.30 -2.00 -6.85
N ASN A 48 -6.57 -2.27 -5.58
CA ASN A 48 -7.85 -2.83 -5.15
C ASN A 48 -8.60 -1.87 -4.22
N LEU A 49 -9.88 -1.65 -4.52
CA LEU A 49 -10.81 -0.95 -3.65
C LEU A 49 -11.78 -1.96 -3.02
N SER A 50 -11.92 -1.89 -1.71
CA SER A 50 -12.96 -2.64 -0.99
C SER A 50 -14.12 -1.71 -0.65
N ALA A 51 -15.28 -1.91 -1.26
CA ALA A 51 -16.48 -1.12 -1.04
C ALA A 51 -17.72 -2.01 -0.99
N GLY A 52 -18.58 -1.82 0.02
CA GLY A 52 -19.83 -2.59 0.14
C GLY A 52 -19.63 -4.11 0.26
N GLY A 53 -18.46 -4.55 0.77
CA GLY A 53 -18.09 -5.98 0.83
C GLY A 53 -17.65 -6.57 -0.51
N GLN A 54 -17.45 -5.74 -1.54
CA GLN A 54 -16.92 -6.15 -2.84
C GLN A 54 -15.51 -5.60 -3.05
N ILE A 55 -14.72 -6.35 -3.81
CA ILE A 55 -13.39 -5.95 -4.27
C ILE A 55 -13.48 -5.50 -5.72
N HIS A 56 -12.98 -4.31 -6.00
CA HIS A 56 -12.85 -3.76 -7.34
C HIS A 56 -11.39 -3.55 -7.65
N THR A 57 -10.87 -4.32 -8.61
CA THR A 57 -9.51 -4.17 -9.11
C THR A 57 -9.49 -3.14 -10.23
N VAL A 58 -8.60 -2.16 -10.12
CA VAL A 58 -8.37 -1.13 -11.12
C VAL A 58 -6.90 -1.09 -11.51
N VAL A 59 -6.64 -0.73 -12.76
CA VAL A 59 -5.29 -0.46 -13.24
C VAL A 59 -5.10 1.05 -13.17
N PRO A 60 -4.11 1.55 -12.42
CA PRO A 60 -3.87 2.99 -12.34
C PRO A 60 -3.28 3.50 -13.67
N GLU A 61 -3.68 4.71 -14.08
CA GLU A 61 -3.13 5.42 -15.23
C GLU A 61 -1.88 6.19 -14.79
N LEU A 62 -0.72 5.53 -14.90
CA LEU A 62 0.57 6.03 -14.43
C LEU A 62 1.55 6.19 -15.58
N ASP A 63 1.13 6.77 -16.71
CA ASP A 63 1.89 6.81 -17.97
C ASP A 63 3.40 7.15 -17.80
N ASP A 64 3.76 7.92 -16.77
CA ASP A 64 5.15 8.22 -16.38
C ASP A 64 5.47 8.09 -14.88
N GLY A 65 4.68 7.30 -14.13
CA GLY A 65 4.86 7.08 -12.70
C GLY A 65 5.49 5.72 -12.36
N GLN A 66 6.47 5.73 -11.46
CA GLN A 66 7.18 4.53 -11.02
C GLN A 66 7.09 4.39 -9.50
N PHE A 67 6.69 3.20 -9.03
CA PHE A 67 6.69 2.88 -7.61
C PHE A 67 8.09 2.54 -7.10
N PHE A 68 8.39 3.01 -5.90
CA PHE A 68 9.57 2.66 -5.14
C PHE A 68 9.20 2.33 -3.70
N VAL A 69 10.07 1.59 -3.02
CA VAL A 69 9.97 1.33 -1.59
C VAL A 69 11.32 1.51 -0.93
N TRP A 70 11.29 2.18 0.22
CA TRP A 70 12.39 2.25 1.16
C TRP A 70 12.14 1.26 2.28
N LEU A 71 13.12 0.39 2.52
CA LEU A 71 13.12 -0.59 3.61
C LEU A 71 14.22 -0.21 4.60
N PRO A 72 13.91 -0.03 5.90
CA PRO A 72 14.94 0.29 6.88
C PRO A 72 15.93 -0.87 7.03
N GLY A 73 17.21 -0.53 7.22
CA GLY A 73 18.28 -1.52 7.39
C GLY A 73 18.16 -2.37 8.66
N HIS A 74 17.35 -1.95 9.63
CA HIS A 74 17.04 -2.72 10.83
C HIS A 74 15.59 -2.45 11.25
N VAL A 75 14.83 -3.51 11.52
CA VAL A 75 13.48 -3.41 12.07
C VAL A 75 13.54 -3.77 13.55
N SER A 76 13.36 -2.78 14.43
CA SER A 76 13.21 -3.07 15.87
C SER A 76 11.79 -3.56 16.14
N LEU A 77 11.62 -4.89 16.19
CA LEU A 77 10.36 -5.56 16.49
C LEU A 77 10.03 -5.55 17.99
N THR A 78 10.22 -4.44 18.69
CA THR A 78 9.69 -4.33 20.05
C THR A 78 8.17 -4.18 19.96
N ASN A 79 7.44 -4.92 20.79
CA ASN A 79 5.98 -4.78 20.91
C ASN A 79 5.54 -3.34 21.25
N GLU A 80 6.46 -2.50 21.73
CA GLU A 80 6.27 -1.08 22.06
C GLU A 80 6.08 -0.19 20.82
N SER A 81 6.63 -0.55 19.65
CA SER A 81 6.48 0.25 18.41
C SER A 81 5.09 0.16 17.78
N ARG A 82 4.26 -0.80 18.23
CA ARG A 82 2.82 -0.78 17.97
C ARG A 82 2.13 0.16 18.94
N ALA A 83 2.48 1.45 18.87
CA ALA A 83 1.71 2.49 19.52
C ALA A 83 0.23 2.26 19.17
N ARG A 84 -0.61 2.15 20.19
CA ARG A 84 -2.05 2.06 19.97
C ARG A 84 -2.46 3.35 19.28
N LEU A 85 -2.98 3.22 18.06
CA LEU A 85 -3.65 4.33 17.40
C LEU A 85 -4.75 4.86 18.32
N ALA A 86 -4.98 6.16 18.26
CA ALA A 86 -6.13 6.77 18.90
C ALA A 86 -7.41 5.99 18.53
N THR A 87 -8.23 5.70 19.53
CA THR A 87 -9.50 4.99 19.33
C THR A 87 -10.57 5.89 18.72
N GLU A 88 -10.32 7.20 18.66
CA GLU A 88 -11.21 8.22 18.14
C GLU A 88 -10.43 9.16 17.23
N VAL A 89 -11.09 9.62 16.17
CA VAL A 89 -10.56 10.62 15.22
C VAL A 89 -11.58 11.76 15.15
N SER A 90 -11.09 13.00 15.08
CA SER A 90 -11.99 14.16 14.98
C SER A 90 -12.78 14.11 13.67
N LEU A 91 -14.05 14.57 13.69
CA LEU A 91 -14.84 14.65 12.46
C LEU A 91 -14.16 15.52 11.39
N SER A 92 -13.45 16.58 11.79
CA SER A 92 -12.64 17.40 10.88
C SER A 92 -11.56 16.60 10.18
N ASP A 93 -10.85 15.71 10.88
CA ASP A 93 -9.82 14.88 10.27
C ASP A 93 -10.42 13.80 9.38
N VAL A 94 -11.58 13.22 9.76
CA VAL A 94 -12.32 12.28 8.92
C VAL A 94 -12.73 12.93 7.60
N ILE A 95 -13.28 14.15 7.63
CA ILE A 95 -13.69 14.89 6.42
C ILE A 95 -12.48 15.13 5.51
N VAL A 96 -11.36 15.60 6.08
CA VAL A 96 -10.14 15.87 5.31
C VAL A 96 -9.53 14.58 4.77
N GLN A 97 -9.50 13.50 5.55
CA GLN A 97 -9.00 12.21 5.10
C GLN A 97 -9.86 11.63 3.97
N ALA A 98 -11.18 11.71 4.06
CA ALA A 98 -12.07 11.21 3.02
C ALA A 98 -11.83 11.95 1.68
N ALA A 99 -11.66 13.27 1.73
CA ALA A 99 -11.30 14.07 0.57
C ALA A 99 -9.91 13.71 0.03
N SER A 100 -8.94 13.49 0.93
CA SER A 100 -7.58 13.07 0.58
C SER A 100 -7.58 11.73 -0.16
N CYS A 101 -8.25 10.71 0.36
CA CYS A 101 -8.39 9.41 -0.29
C CYS A 101 -9.03 9.52 -1.68
N ALA A 102 -10.08 10.34 -1.82
CA ALA A 102 -10.74 10.57 -3.11
C ALA A 102 -9.79 11.26 -4.12
N ALA A 103 -9.00 12.23 -3.66
CA ALA A 103 -8.04 12.95 -4.50
C ALA A 103 -6.87 12.06 -4.95
N VAL A 104 -6.28 11.27 -4.04
CA VAL A 104 -5.21 10.32 -4.39
C VAL A 104 -5.74 9.28 -5.38
N PHE A 105 -6.90 8.69 -5.12
CA PHE A 105 -7.49 7.70 -6.02
C PHE A 105 -7.89 8.29 -7.38
N GLY A 106 -8.50 9.48 -7.39
CA GLY A 106 -8.80 10.21 -8.61
C GLY A 106 -7.54 10.54 -9.41
N GLY A 107 -6.45 10.92 -8.74
CA GLY A 107 -5.16 11.16 -9.36
C GLY A 107 -4.54 9.91 -9.97
N LEU A 108 -4.61 8.77 -9.27
CA LEU A 108 -4.14 7.47 -9.79
C LEU A 108 -4.93 6.99 -11.02
N LEU A 109 -6.22 7.32 -11.11
CA LEU A 109 -7.07 6.95 -12.25
C LEU A 109 -7.00 7.91 -13.44
N THR A 110 -6.45 9.11 -13.25
CA THR A 110 -6.43 10.17 -14.28
C THR A 110 -5.02 10.65 -14.64
N GLY A 111 -3.98 10.08 -14.01
CA GLY A 111 -2.61 10.55 -14.12
C GLY A 111 -2.35 11.92 -13.48
N SER A 112 -3.28 12.47 -12.67
CA SER A 112 -3.13 13.82 -12.11
C SER A 112 -2.22 13.85 -10.87
N TRP A 113 -0.96 14.20 -11.08
CA TRP A 113 0.01 14.44 -10.01
C TRP A 113 -0.37 15.59 -9.09
N GLU A 114 -1.03 16.62 -9.61
CA GLU A 114 -1.52 17.74 -8.81
C GLU A 114 -2.50 17.26 -7.73
N LEU A 115 -3.48 16.42 -8.11
CA LEU A 115 -4.43 15.84 -7.17
C LEU A 115 -3.72 14.98 -6.11
N MET A 116 -2.80 14.10 -6.53
CA MET A 116 -2.08 13.22 -5.61
C MET A 116 -1.20 14.01 -4.63
N ARG A 117 -0.45 15.00 -5.12
CA ARG A 117 0.44 15.85 -4.31
C ARG A 117 -0.35 16.73 -3.34
N GLY A 118 -1.47 17.31 -3.78
CA GLY A 118 -2.34 18.14 -2.95
C GLY A 118 -2.98 17.39 -1.77
N ALA A 119 -3.00 16.05 -1.84
CA ALA A 119 -3.56 15.15 -0.85
C ALA A 119 -2.53 14.16 -0.26
N ASN A 120 -1.23 14.49 -0.33
CA ASN A 120 -0.15 13.59 0.05
C ASN A 120 0.12 13.61 1.57
N PHE A 121 -0.90 13.25 2.35
CA PHE A 121 -0.85 13.16 3.81
C PHE A 121 -1.93 12.20 4.31
N ASP A 122 -1.71 11.64 5.50
CA ASP A 122 -2.72 10.86 6.23
C ASP A 122 -2.88 11.39 7.66
N ARG A 123 -4.14 11.65 8.05
CA ARG A 123 -4.50 12.20 9.36
C ARG A 123 -5.00 11.15 10.34
N VAL A 124 -5.12 9.90 9.92
CA VAL A 124 -5.74 8.85 10.74
C VAL A 124 -4.67 8.06 11.48
N HIS A 125 -3.65 7.57 10.76
CA HIS A 125 -2.69 6.62 11.30
C HIS A 125 -1.22 6.99 11.05
N GLU A 126 -0.89 7.61 9.91
CA GLU A 126 0.50 7.76 9.49
C GLU A 126 1.28 8.64 10.47
N ARG A 127 0.76 9.82 10.79
CA ARG A 127 1.40 10.74 11.75
C ARG A 127 1.71 10.05 13.08
N GLN A 128 0.73 9.34 13.66
CA GLN A 128 0.89 8.67 14.96
C GLN A 128 1.93 7.53 14.90
N ARG A 129 1.99 6.80 13.78
CA ARG A 129 2.97 5.72 13.60
C ARG A 129 4.38 6.24 13.41
N LEU A 130 4.53 7.32 12.63
CA LEU A 130 5.83 7.91 12.32
C LEU A 130 6.51 8.54 13.54
N GLU A 131 5.77 8.94 14.58
CA GLU A 131 6.33 9.42 15.85
C GLU A 131 7.32 8.42 16.48
N GLN A 132 7.16 7.12 16.23
CA GLN A 132 8.03 6.05 16.73
C GLN A 132 9.00 5.52 15.68
N MET A 133 9.03 6.10 14.48
CA MET A 133 9.81 5.61 13.33
C MET A 133 10.59 6.78 12.71
N PRO A 134 11.62 7.32 13.40
CA PRO A 134 12.30 8.56 12.98
C PRO A 134 12.92 8.47 11.59
N ASP A 135 13.51 7.33 11.22
CA ASP A 135 14.08 7.14 9.88
C ASP A 135 12.98 7.14 8.81
N ALA A 136 11.87 6.44 9.06
CA ALA A 136 10.73 6.41 8.13
C ALA A 136 10.08 7.81 8.01
N ALA A 137 9.98 8.55 9.12
CA ALA A 137 9.48 9.92 9.16
C ALA A 137 10.38 10.85 8.33
N ALA A 138 11.70 10.73 8.49
CA ALA A 138 12.65 11.50 7.70
C ALA A 138 12.56 11.17 6.20
N VAL A 139 12.43 9.89 5.84
CA VAL A 139 12.33 9.44 4.44
C VAL A 139 11.06 9.96 3.78
N VAL A 140 9.90 9.80 4.42
CA VAL A 140 8.64 10.28 3.82
C VAL A 140 8.62 11.80 3.69
N THR A 141 9.18 12.55 4.65
CA THR A 141 9.34 14.00 4.54
C THR A 141 10.25 14.39 3.38
N GLN A 142 11.43 13.76 3.25
CA GLN A 142 12.35 14.03 2.14
C GLN A 142 11.70 13.79 0.77
N LEU A 143 10.96 12.69 0.62
CA LEU A 143 10.24 12.38 -0.63
C LEU A 143 9.16 13.43 -0.93
N ARG A 144 8.37 13.82 0.08
CA ARG A 144 7.31 14.83 -0.05
C ARG A 144 7.85 16.22 -0.39
N ASP A 145 8.94 16.62 0.26
CA ASP A 145 9.61 17.91 0.02
C ASP A 145 10.24 17.97 -1.38
N ALA A 146 10.67 16.82 -1.92
CA ALA A 146 11.11 16.69 -3.31
C ALA A 146 9.95 16.65 -4.33
N GLY A 147 8.69 16.71 -3.87
CA GLY A 147 7.51 16.69 -4.73
C GLY A 147 7.06 15.29 -5.14
N HIS A 148 7.51 14.22 -4.49
CA HIS A 148 7.04 12.87 -4.75
C HIS A 148 5.81 12.52 -3.91
N VAL A 149 4.96 11.62 -4.42
CA VAL A 149 3.83 11.07 -3.65
C VAL A 149 4.38 9.95 -2.78
N ALA A 150 4.28 10.04 -1.46
CA ALA A 150 4.93 9.09 -0.57
C ALA A 150 4.10 8.85 0.69
N TRP A 151 4.10 7.61 1.18
CA TRP A 151 3.28 7.19 2.32
C TRP A 151 3.94 6.05 3.10
N LEU A 152 3.52 5.88 4.35
CA LEU A 152 3.84 4.70 5.15
C LEU A 152 3.18 3.46 4.52
N SER A 153 3.98 2.47 4.13
CA SER A 153 3.48 1.23 3.56
C SER A 153 2.84 0.37 4.65
N GLY A 154 1.50 0.27 4.62
CA GLY A 154 0.71 -0.42 5.64
C GLY A 154 1.00 0.13 7.04
N SER A 155 1.44 -0.75 7.94
CA SER A 155 1.77 -0.37 9.32
C SER A 155 3.18 0.21 9.49
N GLY A 156 4.00 0.23 8.44
CA GLY A 156 5.42 0.56 8.50
C GLY A 156 6.30 -0.62 8.94
N PRO A 157 7.62 -0.40 9.05
CA PRO A 157 8.33 0.88 8.89
C PRO A 157 8.72 1.25 7.45
N ALA A 158 8.34 0.43 6.46
CA ALA A 158 8.64 0.71 5.05
C ALA A 158 7.90 1.97 4.56
N ILE A 159 8.56 2.77 3.73
CA ILE A 159 7.96 3.92 3.03
C ILE A 159 7.82 3.58 1.56
N ALA A 160 6.61 3.71 1.02
CA ALA A 160 6.38 3.59 -0.42
C ALA A 160 6.31 4.98 -1.05
N ALA A 161 6.72 5.07 -2.30
CA ALA A 161 6.62 6.30 -3.09
C ALA A 161 6.19 6.00 -4.51
N LEU A 162 5.50 6.96 -5.12
CA LEU A 162 5.23 7.06 -6.53
C LEU A 162 5.96 8.30 -7.06
N ILE A 163 6.85 8.07 -8.03
CA ILE A 163 7.84 9.04 -8.52
C ILE A 163 7.66 9.22 -10.02
N GLU A 164 7.61 10.47 -10.48
CA GLU A 164 7.65 10.80 -11.91
C GLU A 164 9.00 10.39 -12.51
N ARG A 165 9.00 10.01 -13.80
CA ARG A 165 10.19 9.52 -14.52
C ARG A 165 11.42 10.43 -14.36
N ASP A 166 11.23 11.75 -14.33
CA ASP A 166 12.30 12.75 -14.19
C ASP A 166 12.86 12.89 -12.76
N GLY A 167 12.22 12.22 -11.79
CA GLY A 167 12.63 12.14 -10.39
C GLY A 167 13.22 10.80 -9.98
N GLU A 168 13.30 9.80 -10.87
CA GLU A 168 13.76 8.43 -10.53
C GLU A 168 15.20 8.38 -9.96
N GLN A 169 16.02 9.41 -10.20
CA GLN A 169 17.36 9.55 -9.61
C GLN A 169 17.35 9.92 -8.12
N PHE A 170 16.19 10.27 -7.56
CA PHE A 170 16.07 10.60 -6.15
C PHE A 170 16.39 9.38 -5.29
N VAL A 171 17.25 9.58 -4.28
CA VAL A 171 17.57 8.57 -3.28
C VAL A 171 17.41 9.23 -1.91
N PRO A 172 16.52 8.70 -1.04
CA PRO A 172 16.36 9.25 0.30
C PRO A 172 17.63 9.05 1.12
N ALA A 173 18.05 10.08 1.84
CA ALA A 173 19.22 10.04 2.72
C ALA A 173 18.86 9.40 4.07
N ALA A 174 18.76 8.07 4.10
CA ALA A 174 18.55 7.29 5.32
C ALA A 174 19.15 5.88 5.19
N PRO A 175 19.59 5.24 6.30
CA PRO A 175 20.08 3.87 6.26
C PRO A 175 18.98 2.89 5.84
N GLY A 176 19.18 2.17 4.74
CA GLY A 176 18.21 1.21 4.26
C GLY A 176 18.42 0.82 2.81
N GLU A 177 17.49 0.03 2.31
CA GLU A 177 17.41 -0.34 0.90
C GLU A 177 16.39 0.55 0.19
N TRP A 178 16.73 1.01 -1.00
CA TRP A 178 15.83 1.75 -1.88
C TRP A 178 15.64 0.94 -3.16
N ALA A 179 14.42 0.49 -3.40
CA ALA A 179 14.12 -0.45 -4.48
C ALA A 179 12.98 0.06 -5.37
N ARG A 180 13.18 -0.06 -6.68
CA ARG A 180 12.14 0.14 -7.69
C ARG A 180 11.21 -1.07 -7.70
N LEU A 181 9.90 -0.84 -7.69
CA LEU A 181 8.88 -1.89 -7.68
C LEU A 181 8.13 -1.98 -9.00
N ARG A 182 7.75 -3.18 -9.42
CA ARG A 182 6.77 -3.35 -10.51
C ARG A 182 5.40 -3.63 -9.90
N VAL A 183 4.36 -2.99 -10.44
CA VAL A 183 2.99 -3.34 -10.09
C VAL A 183 2.68 -4.72 -10.67
N ASP A 184 2.40 -5.67 -9.79
CA ASP A 184 1.80 -6.95 -10.18
C ASP A 184 0.34 -6.69 -10.58
N LEU A 185 -0.05 -7.05 -11.80
CA LEU A 185 -1.40 -6.90 -12.32
C LEU A 185 -2.15 -8.24 -12.44
N GLU A 186 -1.47 -9.36 -12.17
CA GLU A 186 -2.01 -10.71 -12.37
C GLU A 186 -2.50 -11.33 -11.06
N GLY A 187 -1.85 -10.97 -9.96
CA GLY A 187 -2.12 -11.48 -8.63
C GLY A 187 -1.58 -12.90 -8.45
N CYS A 188 -2.35 -13.75 -7.76
CA CYS A 188 -1.92 -15.12 -7.49
C CYS A 188 -2.05 -15.98 -8.77
N VAL A 189 -0.90 -16.44 -9.27
CA VAL A 189 -0.77 -17.29 -10.46
C VAL A 189 -0.01 -18.57 -10.16
N GLU A 190 -0.23 -19.60 -10.98
CA GLU A 190 0.60 -20.81 -11.01
C GLU A 190 1.83 -20.55 -11.89
N LEU A 191 3.00 -20.99 -11.40
CA LEU A 191 4.21 -21.01 -12.19
C LEU A 191 4.31 -22.38 -12.86
N ASP A 192 4.57 -22.39 -14.17
CA ASP A 192 4.83 -23.60 -14.96
C ASP A 192 6.17 -24.27 -14.58
#